data_AF-A0A5S9MER3-F1
#
_entry.id   AF-A0A5S9MER3-F1
#
_cell.length_a   1.000
_cell.length_b   1.000
_cell.length_c   1.000
_cell.angle_alpha   90.00
_cell.angle_beta   90.00
_cell.angle_gamma   90.00
#
_symmetry.space_group_name_H-M   'P 1'
#
loop_
_entity.id
_entity.type
_entity.pdbx_description
1 polymer ?
#
loop_
_entity_poly.entity_id
_entity_poly.type
_entity_poly.pdbx_seq_one_letter_code
_entity_poly.pdbx_strand_id
1 'polypeptide(L)' 'MLHEEKTGKIEAAEHIPDDQNIEISREDVAIVLVESLTESNVKNKSFDLMKGGKSVEEALRHL' A
#
# COMPACT_ATOMS: atom_id res chain seq x y z
N MET A 1 -4.68 -22.22 -4.58
CA MET A 1 -4.19 -20.96 -3.96
C MET A 1 -4.99 -19.85 -4.59
N LEU A 2 -5.84 -19.15 -3.83
CA LEU A 2 -6.61 -18.01 -4.32
C LEU A 2 -5.64 -16.82 -4.39
N HIS A 3 -5.39 -16.31 -5.59
CA HIS A 3 -4.79 -14.98 -5.76
C HIS A 3 -5.90 -13.97 -5.46
N GLU A 4 -5.69 -13.09 -4.48
CA GLU A 4 -6.48 -11.86 -4.36
C GLU A 4 -6.29 -11.06 -5.66
N GLU A 5 -7.37 -10.62 -6.29
CA GLU A 5 -7.29 -9.77 -7.48
C GLU A 5 -6.73 -8.40 -7.12
N LYS A 6 -5.91 -7.83 -8.01
CA LYS A 6 -5.44 -6.46 -7.84
C LYS A 6 -6.60 -5.47 -7.92
N THR A 7 -6.52 -4.43 -7.12
CA THR A 7 -7.49 -3.33 -7.16
C THR A 7 -6.87 -2.03 -7.63
N GLY A 8 -5.53 -1.91 -7.58
CA GLY A 8 -4.82 -0.65 -7.74
C GLY A 8 -5.07 0.33 -6.59
N LYS A 9 -5.73 -0.13 -5.52
CA LYS A 9 -6.18 0.68 -4.40
C LYS A 9 -5.74 0.12 -3.06
N ILE A 10 -5.20 0.99 -2.23
CA ILE A 10 -4.63 0.64 -0.93
C ILE A 10 -5.01 1.67 0.13
N GLU A 11 -4.76 1.31 1.37
CA GLU A 11 -4.51 2.25 2.46
C GLU A 11 -3.05 2.08 2.89
N ALA A 12 -2.40 3.18 3.23
CA ALA A 12 -1.03 3.19 3.72
C ALA A 12 -0.96 4.14 4.92
N ALA A 13 -0.27 3.71 5.98
CA ALA A 13 -0.09 4.49 7.21
C ALA A 13 1.22 4.10 7.90
N GLU A 14 1.77 4.97 8.75
CA GLU A 14 2.97 4.64 9.54
C GLU A 14 2.80 3.37 10.38
N HIS A 15 1.58 3.12 10.87
CA HIS A 15 1.22 1.89 11.58
C HIS A 15 -0.26 1.55 11.36
N ILE A 16 -0.55 0.29 10.97
CA ILE A 16 -1.90 -0.27 10.94
C ILE A 16 -2.03 -1.27 12.10
N PRO A 17 -3.03 -1.09 12.99
CA PRO A 17 -3.26 -2.02 14.11
C PRO A 17 -3.48 -3.48 13.68
N ASP A 18 -2.90 -4.40 14.45
CA ASP A 18 -2.95 -5.87 14.21
C ASP A 18 -4.35 -6.49 14.35
N ASP A 19 -5.34 -5.73 14.85
CA ASP A 19 -6.72 -6.19 15.01
C ASP A 19 -7.56 -6.06 13.72
N GLN A 20 -6.98 -5.49 12.66
CA GLN A 20 -7.61 -5.40 11.36
C GLN A 20 -7.31 -6.66 10.53
N ASN A 21 -8.27 -7.09 9.71
CA ASN A 21 -8.00 -8.13 8.71
C ASN A 21 -7.15 -7.53 7.59
N ILE A 22 -5.82 -7.56 7.78
CA ILE A 22 -4.85 -6.98 6.85
C ILE A 22 -4.71 -7.92 5.64
N GLU A 23 -5.46 -7.62 4.59
CA GLU A 23 -5.36 -8.29 3.29
C GLU A 23 -4.83 -7.30 2.25
N ILE A 24 -3.90 -7.74 1.40
CA ILE A 24 -3.43 -6.99 0.22
C ILE A 24 -2.96 -7.96 -0.85
N SER A 25 -3.24 -7.65 -2.12
CA SER A 25 -2.77 -8.47 -3.24
C SER A 25 -1.26 -8.30 -3.46
N ARG A 26 -0.58 -9.36 -3.91
CA ARG A 26 0.86 -9.29 -4.25
C ARG A 26 1.13 -8.31 -5.40
N GLU A 27 0.17 -8.17 -6.31
CA GLU A 27 0.25 -7.23 -7.42
C GLU A 27 0.19 -5.78 -6.93
N ASP A 28 -0.71 -5.46 -5.99
CA ASP A 28 -0.78 -4.11 -5.42
C ASP A 28 0.50 -3.78 -4.63
N VAL A 29 1.08 -4.74 -3.90
CA VAL A 29 2.40 -4.57 -3.25
C VAL A 29 3.50 -4.27 -4.28
N ALA A 30 3.52 -4.97 -5.42
CA ALA A 30 4.50 -4.72 -6.47
C ALA A 30 4.38 -3.31 -7.05
N ILE A 31 3.16 -2.80 -7.22
CA ILE A 31 2.92 -1.41 -7.66
C ILE A 31 3.47 -0.43 -6.62
N VAL A 32 3.19 -0.64 -5.33
CA VAL A 32 3.71 0.22 -4.26
C VAL A 32 5.24 0.29 -4.27
N LEU A 33 5.92 -0.85 -4.44
CA LEU A 33 7.39 -0.90 -4.50
C LEU A 33 7.94 -0.05 -5.66
N VAL A 34 7.29 -0.10 -6.83
CA VAL A 34 7.70 0.67 -8.01
C VAL A 34 7.43 2.17 -7.81
N GLU A 35 6.22 2.54 -7.39
CA GLU A 35 5.83 3.95 -7.18
C GLU A 35 6.66 4.62 -6.07
N SER A 36 7.07 3.86 -5.05
CA SER A 36 7.94 4.35 -3.96
C SER A 36 9.35 4.75 -4.42
N LEU A 37 9.80 4.30 -5.60
CA LEU A 37 11.10 4.71 -6.15
C LEU A 37 11.11 6.18 -6.58
N THR A 38 9.95 6.73 -6.93
CA THR A 38 9.80 8.11 -7.42
C THR A 38 9.04 9.02 -6.45
N GLU A 39 8.30 8.46 -5.49
CA GLU A 39 7.60 9.24 -4.48
C GLU A 39 8.54 9.69 -3.35
N SER A 40 8.91 10.97 -3.37
CA SER A 40 9.84 11.55 -2.39
C SER A 40 9.30 11.53 -0.96
N ASN A 41 7.96 11.56 -0.78
CA ASN A 41 7.34 11.59 0.54
C ASN A 41 7.58 10.30 1.34
N VAL A 42 7.83 9.17 0.68
CA VAL A 42 8.05 7.87 1.35
C VAL A 42 9.52 7.49 1.48
N LYS A 43 10.44 8.36 1.01
CA LYS A 43 11.87 8.12 1.11
C LYS A 43 12.31 8.05 2.57
N ASN A 44 13.02 6.99 2.92
CA ASN A 44 13.50 6.70 4.29
C ASN A 44 12.37 6.52 5.33
N LYS A 45 11.14 6.21 4.90
CA LYS A 45 10.03 5.87 5.80
C LYS A 45 9.80 4.36 5.83
N SER A 46 9.31 3.88 6.96
CA SER A 46 8.65 2.57 7.08
C SER A 46 7.16 2.83 7.25
N PHE A 47 6.33 2.00 6.64
CA PHE A 47 4.88 2.11 6.70
C PHE A 47 4.22 0.77 6.41
N ASP A 48 3.01 0.62 6.92
CA ASP A 48 2.17 -0.55 6.74
C ASP A 48 1.22 -0.34 5.54
N LEU A 49 0.80 -1.46 4.95
CA LEU A 49 -0.03 -1.50 3.75
C LEU A 49 -1.21 -2.46 3.94
N MET A 50 -2.39 -2.04 3.50
CA MET A 50 -3.55 -2.92 3.37
C MET A 50 -4.39 -2.54 2.14
N LYS A 51 -5.31 -3.42 1.74
CA LYS A 51 -6.35 -3.12 0.75
C LYS A 51 -7.20 -1.95 1.22
N GLY A 52 -7.47 -1.01 0.32
CA GLY A 52 -8.16 0.23 0.67
C GLY A 52 -8.86 0.89 -0.50
N GLY A 53 -9.14 2.19 -0.35
CA GLY A 53 -9.94 2.97 -1.30
C GLY A 53 -9.16 3.94 -2.18
N LYS A 54 -7.93 4.30 -1.78
CA LYS A 54 -7.10 5.31 -2.45
C LYS A 54 -6.26 4.66 -3.52
N SER A 55 -6.00 5.35 -4.63
CA SER A 55 -4.98 4.86 -5.58
C SER A 55 -3.62 4.76 -4.89
N VAL A 56 -2.73 3.87 -5.35
CA VAL A 56 -1.38 3.74 -4.78
C VAL A 56 -0.66 5.08 -4.73
N GLU A 57 -0.69 5.83 -5.82
CA GLU A 57 -0.08 7.16 -5.91
C GLU A 57 -0.66 8.14 -4.88
N GLU A 58 -1.99 8.19 -4.74
CA GLU A 58 -2.66 9.03 -3.75
C GLU A 58 -2.29 8.65 -2.31
N ALA A 59 -2.24 7.34 -2.02
CA ALA A 59 -1.88 6.85 -0.69
C ALA A 59 -0.45 7.23 -0.30
N LEU A 60 0.53 7.05 -1.20
CA LEU A 60 1.93 7.37 -0.92
C LEU A 60 2.19 8.88 -0.83
N ARG A 61 1.48 9.70 -1.61
CA ARG A 61 1.57 11.17 -1.55
C ARG A 61 1.08 11.78 -0.23
N HIS A 62 0.16 11.11 0.46
CA HIS A 62 -0.44 11.60 1.70
C HIS A 62 0.03 10.84 2.96
N LEU A 63 1.12 10.08 2.82
CA LEU A 63 1.70 9.25 3.88
C LEU A 63 2.56 10.04 4.88
#